data_AF-A0ABD1CHQ0-F1
#
_entry.id   AF-A0ABD1CHQ0-F1
#
_cell.length_a   1.000
_cell.length_b   1.000
_cell.length_c   1.000
_cell.angle_alpha   90.00
_cell.angle_beta   90.00
_cell.angle_gamma   90.00
#
_symmetry.space_group_name_H-M   'P 1'
#
loop_
_entity.id
_entity.type
_entity.pdbx_description
1 polymer ?
#
loop_
_entity_poly.entity_id
_entity_poly.type
_entity_poly.pdbx_seq_one_letter_code
_entity_poly.pdbx_strand_id
1 'polypeptide(L)'
;MTIVELSERGGGGFEPSAFCSACLVRRPVRSKHCSVCDRCVARFDHHCPWVGNCIGSKNHKYFMGFLWMLLTMCCWMLYGGANFYVQACNVNMDEGLWSAMVAIGSCNPWVGWVMANALLHMSWVTVLTICQTYQVVCLGMTTNERMNRGRYRHFQAKGGKSPFTRGPVRNLFDFLECGCFGLVQPLQTDWMQYFDFDKSVEHEPLLRPDNFQYV
;
A
#
# COMPACT_ATOMS: atom_id res chain seq x y z
N MET A 1 31.24 -0.51 -14.62
CA MET A 1 31.40 -1.73 -13.79
C MET A 1 30.57 -2.82 -14.43
N THR A 2 31.18 -3.94 -14.82
CA THR A 2 30.46 -5.06 -15.48
C THR A 2 29.84 -6.02 -14.46
N ILE A 3 28.89 -6.85 -14.89
CA ILE A 3 28.32 -7.91 -14.03
C ILE A 3 29.39 -8.91 -13.54
N VAL A 4 30.46 -9.08 -14.34
CA VAL A 4 31.62 -9.91 -14.04
C VAL A 4 32.42 -9.29 -12.88
N GLU A 5 32.75 -8.00 -12.96
CA GLU A 5 33.44 -7.29 -11.87
C GLU A 5 32.64 -7.26 -10.56
N LEU A 6 31.31 -7.22 -10.63
CA LEU A 6 30.42 -7.30 -9.47
C LEU A 6 30.42 -8.70 -8.83
N SER A 7 30.61 -9.75 -9.62
CA SER A 7 30.71 -11.12 -9.13
C SER A 7 32.09 -11.42 -8.51
N GLU A 8 33.14 -10.75 -8.98
CA GLU A 8 34.52 -10.99 -8.57
C GLU A 8 35.00 -10.13 -7.39
N ARG A 9 34.41 -8.93 -7.16
CA ARG A 9 34.89 -7.99 -6.12
C ARG A 9 34.26 -8.15 -4.72
N GLY A 10 33.25 -9.00 -4.53
CA GLY A 10 32.53 -9.12 -3.25
C GLY A 10 32.92 -10.35 -2.44
N GLY A 11 33.38 -10.16 -1.20
CA GLY A 11 33.62 -11.24 -0.22
C GLY A 11 32.38 -12.05 0.19
N GLY A 12 31.21 -11.71 -0.36
CA GLY A 12 30.04 -12.59 -0.52
C GLY A 12 29.53 -12.38 -1.94
N GLY A 13 29.55 -13.42 -2.77
CA GLY A 13 29.38 -13.31 -4.23
C GLY A 13 28.10 -12.61 -4.71
N PHE A 14 28.06 -12.29 -6.00
CA PHE A 14 26.89 -11.68 -6.67
C PHE A 14 25.60 -12.44 -6.32
N GLU A 15 24.63 -11.74 -5.71
CA GLU A 15 23.30 -12.30 -5.43
C GLU A 15 22.35 -11.93 -6.59
N PRO A 16 22.04 -12.85 -7.52
CA PRO A 16 21.24 -12.52 -8.71
C PRO A 16 19.83 -12.01 -8.33
N SER A 17 19.29 -12.48 -7.20
CA SER A 17 18.00 -12.06 -6.64
C SER A 17 17.96 -10.61 -6.16
N ALA A 18 19.12 -9.97 -5.94
CA ALA A 18 19.23 -8.56 -5.55
C ALA A 18 19.59 -7.64 -6.73
N PHE A 19 19.83 -8.17 -7.93
CA PHE A 19 20.07 -7.35 -9.13
C PHE A 19 18.80 -7.25 -9.99
N CYS A 20 18.61 -6.12 -10.66
CA CYS A 20 17.58 -5.97 -11.70
C CYS A 20 18.28 -5.87 -13.05
N SER A 21 18.05 -6.87 -13.92
CA SER A 21 18.60 -6.87 -15.28
C SER A 21 17.98 -5.81 -16.20
N ALA A 22 16.70 -5.49 -16.02
CA ALA A 22 16.02 -4.48 -16.84
C ALA A 22 16.55 -3.06 -16.57
N CYS A 23 16.69 -2.69 -15.29
CA CYS A 23 17.18 -1.37 -14.90
C CYS A 23 18.71 -1.31 -14.73
N LEU A 24 19.41 -2.45 -14.80
CA LEU A 24 20.86 -2.58 -14.57
C LEU A 24 21.34 -2.02 -13.22
N VAL A 25 20.51 -2.17 -12.17
CA VAL A 25 20.79 -1.65 -10.84
C VAL A 25 20.71 -2.75 -9.79
N ARG A 26 21.51 -2.62 -8.72
CA ARG A 26 21.28 -3.36 -7.48
C ARG A 26 20.01 -2.83 -6.84
N ARG A 27 19.10 -3.75 -6.50
CA ARG A 27 17.82 -3.47 -5.88
C ARG A 27 17.98 -3.31 -4.37
N PRO A 28 17.50 -2.22 -3.76
CA PRO A 28 17.35 -2.15 -2.31
C PRO A 28 16.46 -3.27 -1.79
N VAL A 29 16.61 -3.59 -0.51
CA VAL A 29 15.76 -4.54 0.21
C VAL A 29 14.29 -4.09 0.09
N ARG A 30 13.39 -5.06 -0.08
CA ARG A 30 11.94 -4.85 -0.33
C ARG A 30 11.59 -4.16 -1.67
N SER A 31 12.56 -3.88 -2.54
CA SER A 31 12.26 -3.29 -3.85
C SER A 31 11.93 -4.34 -4.92
N LYS A 32 11.18 -3.95 -5.94
CA LYS A 32 10.82 -4.79 -7.09
C LYS A 32 10.77 -3.97 -8.37
N HIS A 33 11.18 -4.58 -9.48
CA HIS A 33 10.93 -4.02 -10.79
C HIS A 33 9.47 -4.26 -11.18
N CYS A 34 8.76 -3.19 -11.53
CA CYS A 34 7.44 -3.27 -12.12
C CYS A 34 7.58 -3.11 -13.63
N SER A 35 7.24 -4.16 -14.39
CA SER A 35 7.30 -4.13 -15.86
C SER A 35 6.28 -3.18 -16.48
N VAL A 36 5.17 -2.88 -15.77
CA VAL A 36 4.14 -1.95 -16.27
C VAL A 36 4.61 -0.50 -16.19
N CYS A 37 5.30 -0.14 -15.10
CA CYS A 37 5.89 1.20 -14.94
C CYS A 37 7.34 1.28 -15.46
N ASP A 38 7.88 0.16 -15.95
CA ASP A 38 9.26 -0.04 -16.40
C ASP A 38 10.34 0.55 -15.47
N ARG A 39 10.16 0.35 -14.16
CA ARG A 39 11.09 0.88 -13.14
C ARG A 39 11.15 0.04 -11.88
N CYS A 40 12.28 0.16 -11.17
CA CYS A 40 12.41 -0.36 -9.82
C CYS A 40 11.73 0.56 -8.81
N VAL A 41 10.89 0.00 -7.96
CA VAL A 41 10.14 0.71 -6.92
C VAL A 41 10.63 0.25 -5.55
N ALA A 42 11.08 1.19 -4.73
CA ALA A 42 11.52 0.93 -3.36
C ALA A 42 10.34 0.54 -2.47
N ARG A 43 10.53 -0.43 -1.55
CA ARG A 43 9.48 -0.98 -0.69
C ARG A 43 8.17 -1.26 -1.46
N PHE A 44 8.29 -2.01 -2.56
CA PHE A 44 7.19 -2.23 -3.49
C PHE A 44 6.02 -2.94 -2.81
N ASP A 45 4.83 -2.36 -2.94
CA ASP A 45 3.58 -2.95 -2.48
C ASP A 45 2.84 -3.64 -3.62
N HIS A 46 2.37 -2.88 -4.61
CA HIS A 46 1.74 -3.38 -5.81
C HIS A 46 1.75 -2.32 -6.92
N HIS A 47 1.47 -2.73 -8.15
CA HIS A 47 1.04 -1.80 -9.20
C HIS A 47 -0.48 -1.66 -9.11
N CYS A 48 -0.98 -0.44 -8.96
CA CYS A 48 -2.40 -0.17 -8.79
C CYS A 48 -2.97 0.44 -10.08
N PRO A 49 -3.82 -0.30 -10.83
CA PRO A 49 -4.44 0.24 -12.05
C PRO A 49 -5.32 1.45 -11.78
N TRP A 50 -5.97 1.51 -10.61
CA TRP A 50 -6.91 2.57 -10.23
C TRP A 50 -6.27 3.95 -10.10
N VAL A 51 -4.99 4.00 -9.71
CA VAL A 51 -4.22 5.24 -9.64
C VAL A 51 -3.18 5.35 -10.76
N GLY A 52 -3.16 4.38 -11.69
CA GLY A 52 -2.21 4.34 -12.81
C GLY A 52 -0.73 4.36 -12.38
N ASN A 53 -0.41 3.88 -11.18
CA ASN A 53 0.95 3.99 -10.63
C ASN A 53 1.26 2.86 -9.64
N CYS A 54 2.56 2.63 -9.40
CA CYS A 54 3.01 1.74 -8.33
C CYS A 54 2.82 2.39 -6.95
N ILE A 55 2.46 1.55 -5.99
CA ILE A 55 2.46 1.87 -4.56
C ILE A 55 3.76 1.33 -3.97
N GLY A 56 4.51 2.20 -3.30
CA GLY A 56 5.84 1.94 -2.76
C GLY A 56 6.22 2.96 -1.68
N SER A 57 7.52 3.06 -1.38
CA SER A 57 8.00 3.78 -0.20
C SER A 57 7.48 5.22 -0.07
N LYS A 58 7.46 6.02 -1.15
CA LYS A 58 7.11 7.45 -1.06
C LYS A 58 5.62 7.74 -1.09
N ASN A 59 4.78 6.80 -1.51
CA ASN A 59 3.34 7.04 -1.71
C ASN A 59 2.40 6.07 -1.00
N HIS A 60 2.91 5.04 -0.31
CA HIS A 60 2.06 4.08 0.40
C HIS A 60 1.18 4.76 1.47
N LYS A 61 1.70 5.75 2.20
CA LYS A 61 0.90 6.51 3.18
C LYS A 61 -0.25 7.29 2.54
N TYR A 62 -0.01 7.87 1.36
CA TYR A 62 -1.05 8.60 0.61
C TYR A 62 -2.09 7.64 0.03
N PHE A 63 -1.67 6.45 -0.42
CA PHE A 63 -2.61 5.41 -0.84
C PHE A 63 -3.53 4.96 0.30
N MET A 64 -2.99 4.76 1.50
CA MET A 64 -3.81 4.45 2.68
C MET A 64 -4.77 5.61 3.02
N GLY A 65 -4.29 6.85 2.98
CA GLY A 65 -5.14 8.03 3.16
C GLY A 65 -6.26 8.13 2.12
N PHE A 66 -5.97 7.82 0.85
CA PHE A 66 -6.95 7.75 -0.23
C PHE A 66 -8.05 6.72 0.07
N LEU A 67 -7.69 5.51 0.53
CA LEU A 67 -8.68 4.48 0.89
C LEU A 67 -9.59 4.92 2.04
N TRP A 68 -9.03 5.53 3.09
CA TRP A 68 -9.81 6.07 4.21
C TRP A 68 -10.73 7.20 3.78
N MET A 69 -10.25 8.12 2.94
CA MET A 69 -11.05 9.21 2.42
C MET A 69 -12.19 8.71 1.52
N LEU A 70 -11.93 7.68 0.70
CA LEU A 70 -12.94 7.05 -0.14
C LEU A 70 -14.05 6.41 0.71
N LEU A 71 -13.72 5.75 1.82
CA LEU A 71 -14.71 5.24 2.78
C LEU A 71 -15.56 6.36 3.37
N THR A 72 -14.91 7.43 3.85
CA THR A 72 -15.62 8.60 4.40
C THR A 72 -16.56 9.21 3.37
N MET A 73 -16.12 9.32 2.11
CA MET A 73 -16.93 9.85 1.01
C MET A 73 -18.13 8.94 0.69
N CYS A 74 -17.95 7.62 0.63
CA CYS A 74 -19.07 6.68 0.47
C CYS A 74 -20.09 6.80 1.63
N CYS A 75 -19.63 6.84 2.88
CA CYS A 75 -20.50 7.05 4.04
C CYS A 75 -21.29 8.36 3.94
N TRP A 76 -20.62 9.44 3.53
CA TRP A 76 -21.24 10.75 3.34
C TRP A 76 -22.31 10.74 2.23
N MET A 77 -22.04 10.07 1.11
CA MET A 77 -23.01 9.93 0.01
C MET A 77 -24.26 9.15 0.45
N LEU A 78 -24.09 8.08 1.23
CA LEU A 78 -25.20 7.29 1.75
C LEU A 78 -26.05 8.09 2.75
N TYR A 79 -25.38 8.81 3.66
CA TYR A 79 -26.05 9.69 4.59
C TYR A 79 -26.82 10.82 3.88
N GLY A 80 -26.17 11.50 2.92
CA GLY A 80 -26.80 12.56 2.14
C GLY A 80 -27.98 12.06 1.30
N GLY A 81 -27.83 10.90 0.67
CA GLY A 81 -28.91 10.25 -0.08
C GLY A 81 -30.10 9.85 0.79
N ALA A 82 -29.84 9.29 1.98
CA ALA A 82 -30.90 8.99 2.95
C ALA A 82 -31.66 10.26 3.39
N ASN A 83 -30.94 11.35 3.71
CA ASN A 83 -31.55 12.63 4.06
C ASN A 83 -32.37 13.22 2.89
N PHE A 84 -31.88 13.10 1.66
CA PHE A 84 -32.60 13.54 0.46
C PHE A 84 -33.95 12.83 0.34
N TYR A 85 -34.00 11.50 0.50
CA TYR A 85 -35.27 10.77 0.40
C TYR A 85 -36.24 11.07 1.55
N VAL A 86 -35.74 11.28 2.77
CA VAL A 86 -36.59 11.67 3.90
C VAL A 86 -37.18 13.07 3.68
N GLN A 87 -36.38 14.04 3.24
CA GLN A 87 -36.79 15.45 3.17
C GLN A 87 -37.54 15.80 1.87
N ALA A 88 -37.04 15.34 0.72
CA ALA A 88 -37.59 15.72 -0.58
C ALA A 88 -38.69 14.78 -1.08
N CYS A 89 -38.63 13.50 -0.68
CA CYS A 89 -39.55 12.47 -1.15
C CYS A 89 -40.52 11.98 -0.05
N ASN A 90 -40.38 12.49 1.18
CA ASN A 90 -41.16 12.08 2.36
C ASN A 90 -41.21 10.56 2.56
N VAL A 91 -40.10 9.87 2.24
CA VAL A 91 -40.01 8.41 2.37
C VAL A 91 -39.87 8.07 3.85
N ASN A 92 -40.81 7.28 4.36
CA ASN A 92 -40.73 6.74 5.69
C ASN A 92 -39.93 5.43 5.65
N MET A 93 -38.70 5.45 6.16
CA MET A 93 -37.78 4.31 6.12
C MET A 93 -38.21 3.15 7.04
N ASP A 94 -39.21 3.39 7.90
CA ASP A 94 -39.73 2.42 8.86
C ASP A 94 -40.76 1.45 8.24
N GLU A 95 -41.26 1.72 7.03
CA GLU A 95 -42.29 0.89 6.38
C GLU A 95 -41.75 -0.38 5.68
N GLY A 96 -40.48 -0.71 5.92
CA GLY A 96 -39.83 -1.92 5.41
C GLY A 96 -39.03 -1.72 4.12
N LEU A 97 -38.23 -2.73 3.76
CA LEU A 97 -37.29 -2.63 2.64
C LEU A 97 -37.97 -2.46 1.27
N TRP A 98 -39.07 -3.16 1.04
CA TRP A 98 -39.76 -3.15 -0.26
C TRP A 98 -40.41 -1.79 -0.57
N SER A 99 -41.08 -1.19 0.40
CA SER A 99 -41.69 0.13 0.29
C SER A 99 -40.63 1.21 0.07
N ALA A 100 -39.50 1.13 0.79
CA ALA A 100 -38.36 2.01 0.58
C ALA A 100 -37.80 1.88 -0.85
N MET A 101 -37.63 0.66 -1.37
CA MET A 101 -37.15 0.43 -2.74
C MET A 101 -38.08 1.00 -3.81
N VAL A 102 -39.40 0.80 -3.66
CA VAL A 102 -40.40 1.36 -4.57
C VAL A 102 -40.38 2.89 -4.52
N ALA A 103 -40.30 3.48 -3.32
CA ALA A 103 -40.27 4.93 -3.14
C ALA A 103 -38.98 5.59 -3.68
N ILE A 104 -37.84 4.92 -3.53
CA ILE A 104 -36.56 5.34 -4.11
C ILE A 104 -36.64 5.38 -5.64
N GLY A 105 -37.20 4.32 -6.24
CA GLY A 105 -37.35 4.19 -7.69
C GLY A 105 -38.35 5.16 -8.30
N SER A 106 -39.42 5.51 -7.58
CA SER A 106 -40.47 6.41 -8.07
C SER A 106 -40.13 7.89 -7.88
N CYS A 107 -39.43 8.27 -6.81
CA CYS A 107 -39.13 9.68 -6.55
C CYS A 107 -37.94 10.20 -7.37
N ASN A 108 -36.77 9.55 -7.26
CA ASN A 108 -35.58 9.96 -7.99
C ASN A 108 -34.63 8.76 -8.18
N PRO A 109 -34.73 8.02 -9.29
CA PRO A 109 -33.93 6.81 -9.49
C PRO A 109 -32.42 7.10 -9.63
N TRP A 110 -32.03 8.33 -10.01
CA TRP A 110 -30.62 8.70 -10.13
C TRP A 110 -29.92 8.75 -8.76
N VAL A 111 -30.53 9.38 -7.76
CA VAL A 111 -29.97 9.39 -6.39
C VAL A 111 -29.88 7.98 -5.83
N GLY A 112 -30.88 7.15 -6.08
CA GLY A 112 -30.91 5.74 -5.68
C GLY A 112 -29.80 4.93 -6.33
N TRP A 113 -29.56 5.14 -7.63
CA TRP A 113 -28.44 4.56 -8.36
C TRP A 113 -27.09 4.98 -7.78
N VAL A 114 -26.92 6.26 -7.46
CA VAL A 114 -25.71 6.78 -6.82
C VAL A 114 -25.47 6.12 -5.44
N MET A 115 -26.53 5.98 -4.63
CA MET A 115 -26.45 5.28 -3.34
C MET A 115 -26.10 3.79 -3.50
N ALA A 116 -26.70 3.10 -4.48
CA ALA A 116 -26.39 1.70 -4.76
C ALA A 116 -24.92 1.51 -5.18
N ASN A 117 -24.40 2.41 -6.02
CA ASN A 117 -22.98 2.41 -6.38
C ASN A 117 -22.08 2.69 -5.16
N ALA A 118 -22.46 3.63 -4.29
CA ALA A 118 -21.73 3.92 -3.07
C ALA A 118 -21.71 2.71 -2.11
N LEU A 119 -22.81 1.96 -1.98
CA LEU A 119 -22.85 0.72 -1.19
C LEU A 119 -21.91 -0.35 -1.76
N LEU A 120 -21.95 -0.57 -3.08
CA LEU A 120 -21.05 -1.51 -3.74
C LEU A 120 -19.59 -1.12 -3.51
N HIS A 121 -19.26 0.17 -3.69
CA HIS A 121 -17.91 0.69 -3.48
C HIS A 121 -17.48 0.70 -2.01
N MET A 122 -18.42 0.79 -1.07
CA MET A 122 -18.10 0.68 0.35
C MET A 122 -17.67 -0.75 0.71
N SER A 123 -18.32 -1.76 0.14
CA SER A 123 -18.05 -3.18 0.47
C SER A 123 -16.59 -3.59 0.17
N TRP A 124 -16.13 -3.40 -1.07
CA TRP A 124 -14.79 -3.82 -1.50
C TRP A 124 -13.67 -2.93 -0.95
N VAL A 125 -13.90 -1.62 -0.72
CA VAL A 125 -12.90 -0.68 -0.17
C VAL A 125 -12.72 -0.97 1.30
N THR A 126 -13.80 -1.33 2.03
CA THR A 126 -13.69 -1.70 3.44
C THR A 126 -12.78 -2.91 3.62
N VAL A 127 -12.99 -3.97 2.82
CA VAL A 127 -12.14 -5.16 2.85
C VAL A 127 -10.70 -4.80 2.50
N LEU A 128 -10.48 -4.02 1.44
CA LEU A 128 -9.14 -3.60 1.03
C LEU A 128 -8.43 -2.78 2.13
N THR A 129 -9.12 -1.79 2.72
CA THR A 129 -8.59 -0.94 3.80
C THR A 129 -8.24 -1.76 5.03
N ILE A 130 -9.09 -2.72 5.43
CA ILE A 130 -8.81 -3.62 6.56
C ILE A 130 -7.57 -4.48 6.25
N CYS A 131 -7.53 -5.12 5.08
CA CYS A 131 -6.40 -5.97 4.70
C CYS A 131 -5.09 -5.20 4.63
N GLN A 132 -5.08 -4.01 4.02
CA GLN A 132 -3.88 -3.17 3.91
C GLN A 132 -3.43 -2.66 5.29
N THR A 133 -4.38 -2.19 6.11
CA THR A 133 -4.08 -1.75 7.49
C THR A 133 -3.49 -2.88 8.32
N TYR A 134 -4.06 -4.09 8.25
CA TYR A 134 -3.54 -5.26 8.96
C TYR A 134 -2.12 -5.62 8.51
N GLN A 135 -1.85 -5.58 7.20
CA GLN A 135 -0.52 -5.90 6.66
C GLN A 135 0.54 -4.89 7.10
N VAL A 136 0.23 -3.60 6.99
CA VAL A 136 1.15 -2.52 7.36
C VAL A 136 1.37 -2.47 8.87
N VAL A 137 0.28 -2.46 9.65
CA VAL A 137 0.32 -2.24 11.09
C VAL A 137 0.70 -3.52 11.82
N CYS A 138 -0.06 -4.61 11.66
CA CYS A 138 0.16 -5.81 12.47
C CYS A 138 1.34 -6.65 11.98
N LEU A 139 1.54 -6.72 10.66
CA LEU A 139 2.55 -7.60 10.07
C LEU A 139 3.85 -6.90 9.68
N GLY A 140 3.83 -5.57 9.47
CA GLY A 140 4.99 -4.84 8.95
C GLY A 140 5.40 -5.30 7.54
N MET A 141 4.43 -5.74 6.73
CA MET A 141 4.65 -6.29 5.38
C MET A 141 3.94 -5.49 4.31
N THR A 142 4.48 -5.50 3.11
CA THR A 142 3.77 -5.07 1.89
C THR A 142 2.92 -6.19 1.33
N THR A 143 1.96 -5.87 0.46
CA THR A 143 1.12 -6.83 -0.27
C THR A 143 1.98 -7.82 -1.05
N ASN A 144 2.97 -7.32 -1.79
CA ASN A 144 3.90 -8.17 -2.53
C ASN A 144 4.67 -9.13 -1.60
N GLU A 145 5.14 -8.67 -0.44
CA GLU A 145 5.83 -9.51 0.53
C GLU A 145 4.92 -10.58 1.13
N ARG A 146 3.69 -10.20 1.49
CA ARG A 146 2.70 -11.13 2.04
C ARG A 146 2.37 -12.24 1.05
N MET A 147 2.11 -11.88 -0.21
CA MET A 147 1.78 -12.84 -1.28
C MET A 147 2.97 -13.73 -1.66
N ASN A 148 4.18 -13.17 -1.66
CA ASN A 148 5.40 -13.88 -2.08
C ASN A 148 6.27 -14.32 -0.91
N ARG A 149 5.71 -14.44 0.30
CA ARG A 149 6.46 -14.78 1.53
C ARG A 149 7.34 -16.02 1.38
N GLY A 150 6.84 -17.02 0.65
CA GLY A 150 7.54 -18.28 0.40
C GLY A 150 8.70 -18.17 -0.58
N ARG A 151 8.89 -17.05 -1.27
CA ARG A 151 10.00 -16.83 -2.23
C ARG A 151 11.20 -16.13 -1.62
N TYR A 152 11.01 -15.51 -0.46
CA TYR A 152 12.01 -14.64 0.16
C TYR A 152 12.69 -15.36 1.34
N ARG A 153 14.02 -15.53 1.24
CA ARG A 153 14.83 -16.27 2.24
C ARG A 153 14.67 -15.73 3.66
N HIS A 154 14.65 -14.41 3.84
CA HIS A 154 14.52 -13.79 5.17
C HIS A 154 13.16 -14.03 5.84
N PHE A 155 12.09 -14.23 5.08
CA PHE A 155 10.79 -14.64 5.64
C PHE A 155 10.77 -16.14 5.91
N GLN A 156 11.33 -16.98 5.04
CA GLN A 156 11.45 -18.43 5.28
C GLN A 156 12.25 -18.73 6.55
N ALA A 157 13.38 -18.06 6.75
CA ALA A 157 14.25 -18.22 7.91
C ALA A 157 13.56 -17.90 9.25
N LYS A 158 12.50 -17.08 9.24
CA LYS A 158 11.71 -16.71 10.42
C LYS A 158 10.32 -17.36 10.45
N GLY A 159 10.13 -18.50 9.79
CA GLY A 159 8.85 -19.22 9.79
C GLY A 159 7.69 -18.40 9.20
N GLY A 160 7.98 -17.53 8.24
CA GLY A 160 7.01 -16.64 7.59
C GLY A 160 6.71 -15.35 8.34
N LYS A 161 7.37 -15.08 9.47
CA LYS A 161 7.26 -13.80 10.18
C LYS A 161 8.10 -12.72 9.51
N SER A 162 7.61 -11.50 9.53
CA SER A 162 8.35 -10.35 8.98
C SER A 162 9.55 -10.02 9.84
N PRO A 163 10.77 -9.92 9.28
CA PRO A 163 11.92 -9.38 10.01
C PRO A 163 11.78 -7.87 10.25
N PHE A 164 10.88 -7.20 9.53
CA PHE A 164 10.69 -5.74 9.57
C PHE A 164 9.67 -5.29 10.61
N THR A 165 8.94 -6.22 11.24
CA THR A 165 7.92 -5.85 12.24
C THR A 165 8.56 -5.47 13.57
N ARG A 166 8.12 -4.34 14.15
CA ARG A 166 8.51 -3.85 15.48
C ARG A 166 7.32 -3.85 16.45
N GLY A 167 6.23 -4.52 16.07
CA GLY A 167 4.96 -4.55 16.79
C GLY A 167 3.96 -3.50 16.26
N PRO A 168 2.64 -3.69 16.47
CA PRO A 168 1.60 -2.91 15.82
C PRO A 168 1.74 -1.39 15.97
N VAL A 169 1.95 -0.93 17.21
CA VAL A 169 2.06 0.50 17.52
C VAL A 169 3.27 1.12 16.82
N ARG A 170 4.44 0.48 16.92
CA ARG A 170 5.67 1.00 16.30
C ARG A 170 5.59 0.98 14.78
N ASN A 171 5.06 -0.08 14.19
CA ASN A 171 4.85 -0.16 12.74
C ASN A 171 3.93 0.95 12.22
N LEU A 172 2.88 1.30 12.97
CA LEU A 172 1.97 2.39 12.61
C LEU A 172 2.71 3.74 12.59
N PHE A 173 3.45 4.06 13.65
CA PHE A 173 4.21 5.31 13.72
C PHE A 173 5.35 5.36 12.69
N ASP A 174 6.07 4.25 12.48
CA ASP A 174 7.09 4.12 11.44
C ASP A 174 6.49 4.33 10.04
N PHE A 175 5.28 3.82 9.79
CA PHE A 175 4.59 3.96 8.50
C PHE A 175 4.05 5.37 8.26
N LEU A 176 3.47 6.00 9.28
CA LEU A 176 2.93 7.35 9.20
C LEU A 176 4.03 8.43 9.27
N GLU A 177 5.25 8.05 9.61
CA GLU A 177 6.39 8.95 9.83
C GLU A 177 6.06 10.04 10.87
N CYS A 178 5.17 9.76 11.82
CA CYS A 178 4.74 10.70 12.83
C CYS A 178 5.36 10.39 14.19
N GLY A 179 5.93 11.41 14.82
CA GLY A 179 6.33 11.33 16.23
C GLY A 179 5.14 11.67 17.11
N CYS A 180 4.71 10.75 17.98
CA CYS A 180 3.65 11.02 18.95
C CYS A 180 4.17 11.97 20.05
N PHE A 181 4.30 13.27 19.75
CA PHE A 181 4.82 14.29 20.67
C PHE A 181 6.13 13.89 21.37
N GLY A 182 7.02 13.17 20.68
CA GLY A 182 8.29 12.68 21.22
C GLY A 182 8.23 11.37 22.02
N LEU A 183 7.05 10.79 22.28
CA LEU A 183 6.88 9.51 23.01
C LEU A 183 7.24 8.29 22.15
N VAL A 184 7.16 8.42 20.83
CA VAL A 184 7.54 7.39 19.87
C VAL A 184 8.34 8.08 18.76
N GLN A 185 9.60 7.70 18.59
CA GLN A 185 10.40 8.13 17.44
C GLN A 185 10.24 7.12 16.30
N PRO A 186 9.72 7.54 15.13
CA PRO A 186 9.63 6.67 13.97
C PRO A 186 11.05 6.32 13.51
N LEU A 187 11.28 5.05 13.18
CA LEU A 187 12.49 4.65 12.49
C LEU A 187 12.36 5.07 11.03
N GLN A 188 12.93 6.23 10.68
CA GLN A 188 13.05 6.64 9.29
C GLN A 188 14.06 5.75 8.57
N THR A 189 13.57 4.66 7.99
CA THR A 189 14.37 3.80 7.11
C THR A 189 14.27 4.32 5.68
N ASP A 190 15.39 4.76 5.11
CA ASP A 190 15.45 5.06 3.68
C ASP A 190 15.52 3.75 2.88
N TRP A 191 14.34 3.28 2.47
CA TRP A 191 14.20 2.07 1.64
C TRP A 191 14.79 2.21 0.24
N MET A 192 15.24 3.39 -0.18
CA MET A 192 15.99 3.57 -1.43
C MET A 192 17.48 3.24 -1.27
N GLN A 193 18.01 3.26 -0.04
CA GLN A 193 19.43 3.07 0.26
C GLN A 193 19.70 1.86 1.16
N TYR A 194 18.67 1.13 1.58
CA TYR A 194 18.82 -0.04 2.45
C TYR A 194 19.03 -1.33 1.63
N PHE A 195 20.24 -1.87 1.60
CA PHE A 195 20.64 -3.00 0.71
C PHE A 195 20.94 -4.33 1.40
N ASP A 196 21.14 -4.35 2.71
CA ASP A 196 21.50 -5.54 3.47
C ASP A 196 20.70 -5.61 4.77
N PHE A 197 20.30 -6.82 5.16
CA PHE A 197 19.60 -7.09 6.42
C PHE A 197 20.55 -7.10 7.62
N ASP A 198 21.81 -7.51 7.40
CA ASP A 198 22.79 -7.77 8.47
C ASP A 198 23.82 -6.63 8.62
N LYS A 199 23.79 -5.62 7.75
CA LYS A 199 24.69 -4.46 7.79
C LYS A 199 23.89 -3.16 7.72
N SER A 200 23.82 -2.44 8.83
CA SER A 200 23.36 -1.06 8.85
C SER A 200 24.40 -0.16 8.18
N VAL A 201 23.95 0.62 7.20
CA VAL A 201 24.53 1.91 6.78
C VAL A 201 26.03 1.87 6.53
N GLU A 202 26.46 1.35 5.39
CA GLU A 202 27.69 1.78 4.70
C GLU A 202 27.84 0.95 3.42
N HIS A 203 27.22 1.41 2.34
CA HIS A 203 27.74 1.27 0.98
C HIS A 203 26.89 2.21 0.12
N GLU A 204 27.50 3.31 -0.30
CA GLU A 204 26.91 4.14 -1.35
C GLU A 204 26.54 3.27 -2.56
N PRO A 205 25.43 3.58 -3.27
CA PRO A 205 25.13 2.91 -4.51
C PRO A 205 26.32 3.08 -5.47
N LEU A 206 26.80 1.97 -6.04
CA LEU A 206 27.92 1.94 -6.99
C LEU A 206 27.64 2.72 -8.31
N LEU A 207 26.49 3.38 -8.43
CA LEU A 207 26.04 4.15 -9.59
C LEU A 207 25.36 5.45 -9.14
N ARG A 208 25.74 6.56 -9.79
CA ARG A 208 25.45 7.96 -9.44
C ARG A 208 23.98 8.37 -9.70
N PRO A 209 23.50 9.48 -9.07
CA PRO A 209 22.09 9.89 -8.97
C PRO A 209 21.35 10.15 -10.28
N ASP A 210 22.09 10.30 -11.38
CA ASP A 210 21.67 10.97 -12.60
C ASP A 210 20.64 10.17 -13.43
N ASN A 211 20.41 8.89 -13.10
CA ASN A 211 19.49 7.99 -13.81
C ASN A 211 18.35 7.43 -12.95
N PHE A 212 18.13 7.94 -11.74
CA PHE A 212 17.12 7.38 -10.85
C PHE A 212 15.84 8.19 -10.82
N GLN A 213 14.81 7.73 -11.53
CA GLN A 213 13.45 7.96 -11.08
C GLN A 213 13.06 6.92 -10.02
N TYR A 214 13.67 7.00 -8.83
CA TYR A 214 13.05 6.39 -7.65
C TYR A 214 11.84 7.24 -7.27
N VAL A 215 10.65 6.77 -7.64
CA VAL A 215 9.38 7.23 -7.04
C VAL A 215 9.04 6.30 -5.89
#